data_AF-A0A503WE80-F1
#
_entry.id   AF-A0A503WE80-F1
#
_cell.length_a   1.000
_cell.length_b   1.000
_cell.length_c   1.000
_cell.angle_alpha   90.00
_cell.angle_beta   90.00
_cell.angle_gamma   90.00
#
_symmetry.space_group_name_H-M   'P 1'
#
loop_
_entity.id
_entity.type
_entity.pdbx_description
1 polymer ?
#
loop_
_entity_poly.entity_id
_entity_poly.type
_entity_poly.pdbx_seq_one_letter_code
_entity_poly.pdbx_strand_id
1 'polypeptide(L)'
;MSNDEAKSDQVSLEALARGAEKTFENAEQLYFEAELLAKAGAVSRALYLHQISLEECSKVDTLGAWAVSLLTGLEVDQKKVLAALARHSSKNKSNAYMLEGSAAEKDAKSRGDLKGAIEAFKTSQEEFHQASNKAKNAALYVDWVDGAFAAPSERITDQMLVDITERNATFLGYAHNGVKMMKRLTTSPDKMRGLVSGFVEQAEKLREDDAQNSVAAMEALLARFLEDGKRELKDEDTFQ
;
A
#
# COMPACT_ATOMS: atom_id res chain seq x y z
N MET A 1 14.02 -18.62 38.78
CA MET A 1 13.34 -17.31 38.90
C MET A 1 13.05 -16.85 37.48
N SER A 2 11.78 -16.55 37.24
CA SER A 2 11.20 -16.19 35.94
C SER A 2 12.04 -15.12 35.23
N ASN A 3 12.32 -15.35 33.95
CA ASN A 3 12.94 -14.37 33.06
C ASN A 3 11.88 -13.84 32.07
N ASP A 4 10.64 -13.69 32.55
CA ASP A 4 9.44 -13.45 31.74
C ASP A 4 8.89 -12.02 31.90
N GLU A 5 9.74 -11.08 32.31
CA GLU A 5 9.38 -9.66 32.45
C GLU A 5 10.30 -8.78 31.59
N ALA A 6 10.20 -8.92 30.25
CA ALA A 6 10.59 -7.86 29.31
C ALA A 6 10.10 -8.16 27.88
N LYS A 7 8.85 -7.81 27.55
CA LYS A 7 8.38 -7.42 26.18
C LYS A 7 6.90 -6.95 26.15
N SER A 8 6.46 -6.17 27.15
CA SER A 8 5.04 -5.79 27.30
C SER A 8 4.56 -4.56 26.49
N ASP A 9 5.41 -3.94 25.65
CA ASP A 9 5.04 -2.71 24.91
C ASP A 9 4.82 -2.94 23.41
N GLN A 10 4.77 -4.19 22.94
CA GLN A 10 4.58 -4.50 21.53
C GLN A 10 3.10 -4.64 21.16
N VAL A 11 2.65 -3.89 20.16
CA VAL A 11 1.27 -3.98 19.65
C VAL A 11 0.96 -5.43 19.21
N SER A 12 -0.25 -5.92 19.50
CA SER A 12 -0.67 -7.27 19.11
C SER A 12 -1.10 -7.33 17.64
N LEU A 13 -1.13 -8.54 17.06
CA LEU A 13 -1.63 -8.76 15.71
C LEU A 13 -3.12 -8.39 15.59
N GLU A 14 -3.92 -8.65 16.63
CA GLU A 14 -5.34 -8.30 16.68
C GLU A 14 -5.54 -6.77 16.68
N ALA A 15 -4.70 -6.05 17.42
CA ALA A 15 -4.73 -4.59 17.42
C ALA A 15 -4.38 -4.01 16.04
N LEU A 16 -3.40 -4.59 15.34
CA LEU A 16 -3.07 -4.20 13.96
C LEU A 16 -4.18 -4.54 12.97
N ALA A 17 -4.77 -5.73 13.06
CA ALA A 17 -5.88 -6.14 12.20
C ALA A 17 -7.09 -5.22 12.37
N ARG A 18 -7.45 -4.89 13.62
CA ARG A 18 -8.52 -3.92 13.91
C ARG A 18 -8.17 -2.51 13.42
N GLY A 19 -6.90 -2.11 13.50
CA GLY A 19 -6.42 -0.86 12.93
C GLY A 19 -6.59 -0.80 11.42
N ALA A 20 -6.31 -1.92 10.72
CA ALA A 20 -6.47 -2.05 9.28
C ALA A 20 -7.94 -1.99 8.87
N GLU A 21 -8.84 -2.67 9.60
CA GLU A 21 -10.29 -2.59 9.40
C GLU A 21 -10.79 -1.15 9.50
N LYS A 22 -10.47 -0.45 10.59
CA LYS A 22 -10.88 0.96 10.79
C LYS A 22 -10.37 1.90 9.70
N THR A 23 -9.14 1.67 9.27
CA THR A 23 -8.51 2.43 8.19
C THR A 23 -9.27 2.22 6.88
N PHE A 24 -9.60 0.97 6.56
CA PHE A 24 -10.33 0.62 5.34
C PHE A 24 -11.77 1.14 5.37
N GLU A 25 -12.48 0.99 6.49
CA GLU A 25 -13.82 1.56 6.68
C GLU A 25 -13.84 3.07 6.44
N ASN A 26 -12.82 3.78 6.93
CA ASN A 26 -12.66 5.22 6.70
C ASN A 26 -12.38 5.53 5.21
N ALA A 27 -11.56 4.72 4.53
CA ALA A 27 -11.33 4.88 3.09
C ALA A 27 -12.63 4.69 2.28
N GLU A 28 -13.45 3.68 2.59
CA GLU A 28 -14.74 3.45 1.94
C GLU A 28 -15.72 4.61 2.16
N GLN A 29 -15.79 5.15 3.38
CA GLN A 29 -16.62 6.31 3.70
C GLN A 29 -16.18 7.55 2.90
N LEU A 30 -14.87 7.83 2.87
CA LEU A 30 -14.31 8.92 2.08
C LEU A 30 -14.60 8.77 0.58
N TYR A 31 -14.50 7.56 0.04
CA TYR A 31 -14.87 7.28 -1.35
C TYR A 31 -16.35 7.55 -1.60
N PHE A 32 -17.22 7.02 -0.72
CA PHE A 32 -18.66 7.20 -0.85
C PHE A 32 -19.08 8.68 -0.78
N GLU A 33 -18.51 9.43 0.16
CA GLU A 33 -18.74 10.87 0.28
C GLU A 33 -18.24 11.63 -0.95
N ALA A 34 -17.09 11.24 -1.50
CA ALA A 34 -16.57 11.83 -2.74
C ALA A 34 -17.55 11.66 -3.91
N GLU A 35 -18.14 10.47 -4.07
CA GLU A 35 -19.14 10.18 -5.11
C GLU A 35 -20.41 11.04 -4.93
N LEU A 36 -20.84 11.27 -3.70
CA LEU A 36 -21.98 12.17 -3.42
C LEU A 36 -21.66 13.62 -3.80
N LEU A 37 -20.45 14.09 -3.47
CA LEU A 37 -19.99 15.43 -3.84
C LEU A 37 -19.85 15.60 -5.35
N ALA A 38 -19.35 14.57 -6.05
CA ALA A 38 -19.24 14.55 -7.50
C ALA A 38 -20.62 14.72 -8.16
N LYS A 39 -21.62 13.96 -7.69
CA LYS A 39 -23.01 14.06 -8.18
C LYS A 39 -23.65 15.43 -7.93
N ALA A 40 -23.22 16.13 -6.87
CA ALA A 40 -23.65 17.49 -6.56
C ALA A 40 -22.87 18.57 -7.36
N GLY A 41 -21.91 18.18 -8.21
CA GLY A 41 -21.08 19.11 -8.98
C GLY A 41 -19.91 19.72 -8.19
N ALA A 42 -19.63 19.24 -6.97
CA ALA A 42 -18.52 19.71 -6.15
C ALA A 42 -17.20 19.00 -6.51
N VAL A 43 -16.79 19.12 -7.78
CA VAL A 43 -15.69 18.35 -8.41
C VAL A 43 -14.39 18.44 -7.62
N SER A 44 -13.94 19.65 -7.25
CA SER A 44 -12.69 19.83 -6.49
C SER A 44 -12.74 19.11 -5.13
N ARG A 45 -13.89 19.12 -4.44
CA ARG A 45 -14.03 18.45 -3.13
C ARG A 45 -14.11 16.94 -3.27
N ALA A 46 -14.79 16.44 -4.29
CA ALA A 46 -14.79 15.02 -4.62
C ALA A 46 -13.37 14.50 -4.88
N LEU A 47 -12.59 15.21 -5.71
CA LEU A 47 -11.20 14.84 -5.98
C LEU A 47 -10.37 14.79 -4.68
N TYR A 48 -10.52 15.81 -3.83
CA TYR A 48 -9.81 15.85 -2.55
C TYR A 48 -10.12 14.62 -1.69
N LEU A 49 -11.40 14.26 -1.55
CA LEU A 49 -11.79 13.10 -0.74
C LEU A 49 -11.28 11.78 -1.33
N HIS A 50 -11.29 11.59 -2.66
CA HIS A 50 -10.66 10.42 -3.25
C HIS A 50 -9.16 10.35 -2.98
N GLN A 51 -8.45 11.49 -2.96
CA GLN A 51 -7.04 11.53 -2.61
C GLN A 51 -6.79 11.15 -1.14
N ILE A 52 -7.65 11.56 -0.21
CA ILE A 52 -7.55 11.15 1.20
C ILE A 52 -7.89 9.67 1.37
N SER A 53 -8.90 9.16 0.65
CA SER A 53 -9.21 7.73 0.61
C SER A 53 -8.01 6.90 0.15
N LEU A 54 -7.33 7.30 -0.92
CA LEU A 54 -6.08 6.68 -1.37
C LEU A 54 -5.01 6.69 -0.27
N GLU A 55 -4.85 7.80 0.44
CA GLU A 55 -3.89 7.89 1.55
C GLU A 55 -4.25 6.92 2.70
N GLU A 56 -5.52 6.70 2.99
CA GLU A 56 -5.97 5.71 3.98
C GLU A 56 -5.71 4.27 3.50
N CYS A 57 -5.98 3.95 2.23
CA CYS A 57 -5.64 2.64 1.65
C CYS A 57 -4.17 2.26 1.91
N SER A 58 -3.23 3.19 1.71
CA SER A 58 -1.80 2.95 1.93
C SER A 58 -1.40 2.57 3.37
N LYS A 59 -2.22 2.97 4.35
CA LYS A 59 -1.98 2.61 5.74
C LYS A 59 -2.28 1.13 6.00
N VAL A 60 -3.23 0.54 5.27
CA VAL A 60 -3.52 -0.90 5.34
C VAL A 60 -2.27 -1.70 4.98
N ASP A 61 -1.57 -1.31 3.90
CA ASP A 61 -0.32 -1.98 3.50
C ASP A 61 0.79 -1.83 4.54
N THR A 62 0.93 -0.64 5.12
CA THR A 62 1.91 -0.37 6.19
C THR A 62 1.63 -1.21 7.43
N LEU A 63 0.35 -1.36 7.81
CA LEU A 63 -0.07 -2.22 8.92
C LEU A 63 0.15 -3.71 8.60
N GLY A 64 -0.06 -4.12 7.34
CA GLY A 64 0.25 -5.46 6.85
C GLY A 64 1.74 -5.81 6.97
N ALA A 65 2.62 -4.91 6.52
CA ALA A 65 4.06 -5.07 6.65
C ALA A 65 4.49 -5.16 8.12
N TRP A 66 3.89 -4.35 9.01
CA TRP A 66 4.13 -4.45 10.45
C TRP A 66 3.69 -5.81 10.99
N ALA A 67 2.48 -6.27 10.67
CA ALA A 67 1.97 -7.55 11.14
C ALA A 67 2.83 -8.73 10.69
N VAL A 68 3.26 -8.75 9.43
CA VAL A 68 4.20 -9.74 8.90
C VAL A 68 5.52 -9.72 9.67
N SER A 69 6.06 -8.53 9.95
CA SER A 69 7.31 -8.39 10.71
C SER A 69 7.19 -8.97 12.13
N LEU A 70 6.07 -8.71 12.81
CA LEU A 70 5.80 -9.31 14.12
C LEU A 70 5.71 -10.84 14.04
N LEU A 71 5.03 -11.35 13.01
CA LEU A 71 4.80 -12.77 12.83
C LEU A 71 6.11 -13.55 12.62
N THR A 72 7.04 -12.97 11.85
CA THR A 72 8.35 -13.56 11.54
C THR A 72 9.41 -13.26 12.60
N GLY A 73 9.06 -12.55 13.67
CA GLY A 73 9.99 -12.22 14.75
C GLY A 73 11.00 -11.12 14.41
N LEU A 74 10.77 -10.36 13.33
CA LEU A 74 11.58 -9.20 12.98
C LEU A 74 11.31 -8.04 13.96
N GLU A 75 12.37 -7.32 14.32
CA GLU A 75 12.22 -6.14 15.17
C GLU A 75 11.52 -5.00 14.42
N VAL A 76 10.56 -4.37 15.10
CA VAL A 76 9.82 -3.22 14.55
C VAL A 76 9.98 -2.00 15.46
N ASP A 77 10.49 -0.92 14.88
CA ASP A 77 10.48 0.41 15.50
C ASP A 77 9.08 1.03 15.36
N GLN A 78 8.22 0.75 16.34
CA GLN A 78 6.82 1.18 16.33
C GLN A 78 6.69 2.71 16.20
N LYS A 79 7.61 3.47 16.81
CA LYS A 79 7.58 4.94 16.74
C LYS A 79 7.79 5.42 15.32
N LYS A 80 8.71 4.80 14.57
CA LYS A 80 8.90 5.11 13.15
C LYS A 80 7.70 4.72 12.31
N VAL A 81 7.08 3.56 12.54
CA VAL A 81 5.89 3.13 11.79
C VAL A 81 4.73 4.10 12.04
N LEU A 82 4.43 4.43 13.29
CA LEU A 82 3.38 5.39 13.64
C LEU A 82 3.65 6.79 13.06
N ALA A 83 4.91 7.24 13.08
CA ALA A 83 5.29 8.50 12.43
C ALA A 83 5.09 8.47 10.90
N ALA A 84 5.34 7.33 10.25
CA ALA A 84 5.10 7.15 8.82
C ALA A 84 3.59 7.18 8.50
N LEU A 85 2.76 6.54 9.32
CA LEU A 85 1.29 6.59 9.18
C LEU A 85 0.71 8.00 9.33
N ALA A 86 1.38 8.88 10.08
CA ALA A 86 0.98 10.27 10.22
C ALA A 86 1.40 11.15 9.02
N ARG A 87 2.48 10.81 8.31
CA ARG A 87 3.05 11.64 7.24
C ARG A 87 2.38 11.39 5.89
N HIS A 88 1.78 12.42 5.30
CA HIS A 88 1.16 12.35 3.97
C HIS A 88 2.13 11.92 2.85
N SER A 89 3.38 12.39 2.89
CA SER A 89 4.38 12.06 1.86
C SER A 89 4.70 10.57 1.81
N SER A 90 4.73 9.91 2.97
CA SER A 90 4.95 8.47 3.08
C SER A 90 3.81 7.68 2.42
N LYS A 91 2.56 8.12 2.58
CA LYS A 91 1.36 7.46 2.04
C LYS A 91 1.32 7.46 0.52
N ASN A 92 1.59 8.60 -0.10
CA ASN A 92 1.66 8.70 -1.56
C ASN A 92 2.79 7.83 -2.14
N LYS A 93 3.95 7.79 -1.47
CA LYS A 93 5.07 6.95 -1.91
C LYS A 93 4.77 5.46 -1.77
N SER A 94 4.11 5.05 -0.69
CA SER A 94 3.63 3.67 -0.52
C SER A 94 2.62 3.27 -1.61
N ASN A 95 1.69 4.16 -1.94
CA ASN A 95 0.71 3.93 -3.00
C ASN A 95 1.34 3.67 -4.39
N ALA A 96 2.54 4.18 -4.65
CA ALA A 96 3.22 3.94 -5.92
C ALA A 96 3.51 2.45 -6.18
N TYR A 97 3.65 1.62 -5.14
CA TYR A 97 3.82 0.16 -5.28
C TYR A 97 2.59 -0.54 -5.88
N MET A 98 1.44 0.11 -5.83
CA MET A 98 0.17 -0.42 -6.35
C MET A 98 -0.10 0.05 -7.79
N LEU A 99 0.79 0.86 -8.36
CA LEU A 99 0.71 1.29 -9.75
C LEU A 99 1.23 0.20 -10.67
N GLU A 100 0.73 0.21 -11.89
CA GLU A 100 1.36 -0.55 -12.95
C GLU A 100 2.77 -0.01 -13.20
N GLY A 101 3.75 -0.92 -13.31
CA GLY A 101 5.14 -0.55 -13.57
C GLY A 101 5.27 0.28 -14.85
N SER A 102 6.12 1.30 -14.79
CA SER A 102 6.32 2.21 -15.93
C SER A 102 6.92 1.48 -17.13
N ALA A 103 6.81 2.08 -18.33
CA ALA A 103 7.41 1.50 -19.53
C ALA A 103 8.93 1.28 -19.36
N ALA A 104 9.62 2.24 -18.72
CA ALA A 104 11.04 2.14 -18.41
C ALA A 104 11.35 1.02 -17.40
N GLU A 105 10.52 0.86 -16.37
CA GLU A 105 10.67 -0.22 -15.40
C GLU A 105 10.47 -1.59 -16.06
N LYS A 106 9.41 -1.76 -16.87
CA LYS A 106 9.12 -2.99 -17.61
C LYS A 106 10.23 -3.35 -18.59
N ASP A 107 10.75 -2.36 -19.32
CA ASP A 107 11.86 -2.53 -20.26
C ASP A 107 13.14 -2.97 -19.54
N ALA A 108 13.50 -2.31 -18.43
CA ALA A 108 14.64 -2.71 -17.61
C ALA A 108 14.49 -4.14 -17.05
N LYS A 109 13.30 -4.48 -16.52
CA LYS A 109 12.98 -5.84 -16.06
C LYS A 109 13.15 -6.88 -17.17
N SER A 110 12.67 -6.59 -18.39
CA SER A 110 12.77 -7.51 -19.52
C SER A 110 14.21 -7.79 -19.96
N ARG A 111 15.14 -6.87 -19.69
CA ARG A 111 16.58 -7.03 -19.92
C ARG A 111 17.34 -7.60 -18.72
N GLY A 112 16.66 -7.92 -17.61
CA GLY A 112 17.29 -8.35 -16.37
C GLY A 112 18.06 -7.24 -15.64
N ASP A 113 17.85 -5.97 -16.01
CA ASP A 113 18.49 -4.81 -15.37
C ASP A 113 17.72 -4.42 -14.09
N LEU A 114 18.02 -5.12 -13.00
CA LEU A 114 17.40 -4.88 -11.70
C LEU A 114 17.65 -3.46 -11.20
N LYS A 115 18.87 -2.94 -11.39
CA LYS A 115 19.22 -1.58 -10.94
C LYS A 115 18.43 -0.54 -11.72
N GLY A 116 18.36 -0.67 -13.03
CA GLY A 116 17.54 0.20 -13.89
C GLY A 116 16.05 0.12 -13.54
N ALA A 117 15.53 -1.08 -13.23
CA ALA A 117 14.14 -1.23 -12.79
C ALA A 117 13.87 -0.50 -11.47
N ILE A 118 14.78 -0.58 -10.49
CA ILE A 118 14.66 0.13 -9.21
C ILE A 118 14.72 1.66 -9.42
N GLU A 119 15.62 2.14 -10.28
CA GLU A 119 15.76 3.56 -10.59
C GLU A 119 14.52 4.11 -11.33
N ALA A 120 13.99 3.35 -12.28
CA ALA A 120 12.75 3.68 -12.98
C ALA A 120 11.56 3.74 -12.01
N PHE A 121 11.43 2.74 -11.12
CA PHE A 121 10.38 2.73 -10.10
C PHE A 121 10.47 3.94 -9.17
N LYS A 122 11.67 4.28 -8.68
CA LYS A 122 11.87 5.47 -7.82
C LYS A 122 11.46 6.77 -8.51
N THR A 123 11.72 6.87 -9.81
CA THR A 123 11.30 8.02 -10.62
C THR A 123 9.78 8.11 -10.67
N SER A 124 9.11 7.02 -11.05
CA SER A 124 7.64 6.96 -11.10
C SER A 124 6.99 7.19 -9.74
N GLN A 125 7.59 6.70 -8.66
CA GLN A 125 7.13 6.95 -7.29
C GLN A 125 7.18 8.44 -6.92
N GLU A 126 8.26 9.14 -7.28
CA GLU A 126 8.39 10.57 -7.00
C GLU A 126 7.43 11.40 -7.87
N GLU A 127 7.30 11.08 -9.15
CA GLU A 127 6.34 11.71 -10.06
C GLU A 127 4.90 11.54 -9.55
N PHE A 128 4.52 10.33 -9.15
CA PHE A 128 3.22 10.07 -8.55
C PHE A 128 3.01 10.87 -7.26
N HIS A 129 4.01 10.90 -6.37
CA HIS A 129 3.95 11.68 -5.15
C HIS A 129 3.69 13.17 -5.42
N GLN A 130 4.45 13.75 -6.35
CA GLN A 130 4.34 15.16 -6.72
C GLN A 130 2.99 15.46 -7.39
N ALA A 131 2.55 14.61 -8.31
CA ALA A 131 1.27 14.77 -9.00
C ALA A 131 0.09 14.69 -8.01
N SER A 132 0.06 13.67 -7.14
CA SER A 132 -0.96 13.53 -6.10
C SER A 132 -0.96 14.70 -5.13
N ASN A 133 0.21 15.17 -4.68
CA ASN A 133 0.28 16.30 -3.75
C ASN A 133 -0.16 17.61 -4.40
N LYS A 134 0.21 17.83 -5.67
CA LYS A 134 -0.22 18.99 -6.46
C LYS A 134 -1.74 18.98 -6.66
N ALA A 135 -2.31 17.86 -7.08
CA ALA A 135 -3.75 17.72 -7.27
C ALA A 135 -4.53 17.92 -5.96
N LYS A 136 -4.05 17.33 -4.86
CA LYS A 136 -4.63 17.51 -3.52
C LYS A 136 -4.69 18.97 -3.11
N ASN A 137 -3.58 19.68 -3.25
CA ASN A 137 -3.49 21.08 -2.84
C ASN A 137 -4.33 21.97 -3.76
N ALA A 138 -4.29 21.72 -5.07
CA ALA A 138 -5.13 22.43 -6.05
C ALA A 138 -6.63 22.23 -5.80
N ALA A 139 -7.03 21.09 -5.25
CA ALA A 139 -8.41 20.79 -4.90
C ALA A 139 -8.90 21.46 -3.60
N LEU A 140 -7.97 21.93 -2.76
CA LEU A 140 -8.29 22.46 -1.44
C LEU A 140 -8.09 23.98 -1.32
N TYR A 141 -6.98 24.49 -1.85
CA TYR A 141 -6.50 25.85 -1.61
C TYR A 141 -6.57 26.71 -2.87
N VAL A 142 -6.86 28.00 -2.68
CA VAL A 142 -6.56 29.04 -3.66
C VAL A 142 -5.05 29.21 -3.70
N ASP A 143 -4.49 29.32 -4.89
CA ASP A 143 -3.05 29.36 -5.10
C ASP A 143 -2.68 30.44 -6.13
N TRP A 144 -1.40 30.80 -6.20
CA TRP A 144 -0.88 31.72 -7.22
C TRP A 144 -0.30 30.93 -8.39
N VAL A 145 -0.97 30.96 -9.53
CA VAL A 145 -0.60 30.21 -10.74
C VAL A 145 -0.50 31.19 -11.90
N ASP A 146 0.64 31.18 -12.60
CA ASP A 146 0.89 31.96 -13.81
C ASP A 146 0.58 33.46 -13.68
N GLY A 147 0.85 34.04 -12.51
CA GLY A 147 0.67 35.47 -12.27
C GLY A 147 -0.74 35.89 -11.83
N ALA A 148 -1.60 34.93 -11.46
CA ALA A 148 -2.93 35.21 -10.93
C ALA A 148 -3.33 34.26 -9.79
N PHE A 149 -4.32 34.67 -8.99
CA PHE A 149 -4.97 33.76 -8.05
C PHE A 149 -5.89 32.80 -8.80
N ALA A 150 -5.78 31.51 -8.52
CA ALA A 150 -6.60 30.46 -9.11
C ALA A 150 -7.30 29.67 -7.99
N ALA A 151 -8.62 29.61 -8.04
CA ALA A 151 -9.44 28.81 -7.14
C ALA A 151 -9.44 27.32 -7.54
N PRO A 152 -9.79 26.41 -6.61
CA PRO A 152 -9.88 24.99 -6.92
C PRO A 152 -10.79 24.64 -8.10
N SER A 153 -11.89 25.36 -8.28
CA SER A 153 -12.83 25.18 -9.40
C SER A 153 -12.25 25.53 -10.76
N GLU A 154 -11.17 26.31 -10.80
CA GLU A 154 -10.47 26.70 -12.03
C GLU A 154 -9.32 25.75 -12.37
N ARG A 155 -8.86 24.95 -11.39
CA ARG A 155 -7.70 24.07 -11.52
C ARG A 155 -8.06 22.60 -11.64
N ILE A 156 -9.17 22.18 -11.03
CA ILE A 156 -9.62 20.79 -11.05
C ILE A 156 -10.64 20.60 -12.16
N THR A 157 -10.41 19.61 -13.01
CA THR A 157 -11.27 19.26 -14.14
C THR A 157 -12.05 17.97 -13.87
N ASP A 158 -13.13 17.76 -14.62
CA ASP A 158 -13.90 16.51 -14.57
C ASP A 158 -13.06 15.29 -14.95
N GLN A 159 -12.12 15.44 -15.89
CA GLN A 159 -11.21 14.35 -16.25
C GLN A 159 -10.31 13.96 -15.07
N MET A 160 -9.77 14.94 -14.35
CA MET A 160 -8.98 14.66 -13.15
C MET A 160 -9.81 13.92 -12.08
N LEU A 161 -11.10 14.25 -11.97
CA LEU A 161 -12.02 13.55 -11.09
C LEU A 161 -12.20 12.08 -11.53
N VAL A 162 -12.53 11.83 -12.80
CA VAL A 162 -12.68 10.48 -13.35
C VAL A 162 -11.43 9.63 -13.09
N ASP A 163 -10.25 10.17 -13.42
CA ASP A 163 -8.97 9.47 -13.25
C ASP A 163 -8.72 9.07 -11.78
N ILE A 164 -9.03 9.96 -10.83
CA ILE A 164 -8.80 9.66 -9.41
C ILE A 164 -9.85 8.71 -8.86
N THR A 165 -11.10 8.78 -9.33
CA THR A 165 -12.19 7.90 -8.92
C THR A 165 -11.86 6.45 -9.30
N GLU A 166 -11.49 6.20 -10.55
CA GLU A 166 -11.11 4.87 -11.04
C GLU A 166 -9.90 4.30 -10.29
N ARG A 167 -8.88 5.14 -10.05
CA ARG A 167 -7.70 4.74 -9.29
C ARG A 167 -8.06 4.39 -7.85
N ASN A 168 -8.85 5.23 -7.19
CA ASN A 168 -9.25 5.00 -5.82
C ASN A 168 -10.11 3.74 -5.67
N ALA A 169 -11.02 3.46 -6.61
CA ALA A 169 -11.79 2.22 -6.62
C ALA A 169 -10.87 0.97 -6.71
N THR A 170 -9.85 1.05 -7.57
CA THR A 170 -8.83 -0.01 -7.70
C THR A 170 -8.08 -0.22 -6.38
N PHE A 171 -7.66 0.87 -5.74
CA PHE A 171 -6.89 0.83 -4.49
C PHE A 171 -7.72 0.36 -3.30
N LEU A 172 -9.02 0.68 -3.25
CA LEU A 172 -9.95 0.07 -2.30
C LEU A 172 -10.00 -1.46 -2.48
N GLY A 173 -10.04 -1.95 -3.73
CA GLY A 173 -9.96 -3.38 -4.02
C GLY A 173 -8.71 -4.03 -3.44
N TYR A 174 -7.56 -3.37 -3.55
CA TYR A 174 -6.31 -3.84 -2.96
C TYR A 174 -6.31 -3.78 -1.44
N ALA A 175 -6.74 -2.67 -0.84
CA ALA A 175 -6.80 -2.50 0.61
C ALA A 175 -7.77 -3.50 1.24
N HIS A 176 -8.89 -3.81 0.60
CA HIS A 176 -9.83 -4.85 1.04
C HIS A 176 -9.15 -6.23 1.10
N ASN A 177 -8.33 -6.58 0.11
CA ASN A 177 -7.54 -7.81 0.13
C ASN A 177 -6.50 -7.78 1.27
N GLY A 178 -5.89 -6.63 1.53
CA GLY A 178 -5.00 -6.41 2.67
C GLY A 178 -5.71 -6.66 4.02
N VAL A 179 -6.92 -6.15 4.21
CA VAL A 179 -7.73 -6.41 5.42
C VAL A 179 -8.07 -7.90 5.56
N LYS A 180 -8.43 -8.58 4.46
CA LYS A 180 -8.67 -10.04 4.49
C LYS A 180 -7.41 -10.81 4.90
N MET A 181 -6.25 -10.41 4.37
CA MET A 181 -4.97 -10.99 4.79
C MET A 181 -4.72 -10.77 6.28
N MET A 182 -4.96 -9.55 6.79
CA MET A 182 -4.81 -9.24 8.22
C MET A 182 -5.69 -10.11 9.12
N LYS A 183 -6.95 -10.36 8.72
CA LYS A 183 -7.85 -11.29 9.43
C LYS A 183 -7.30 -12.71 9.45
N ARG A 184 -6.73 -13.18 8.34
CA ARG A 184 -6.10 -14.51 8.27
C ARG A 184 -4.86 -14.61 9.16
N LEU A 185 -4.05 -13.55 9.25
CA LEU A 185 -2.91 -13.49 10.16
C LEU A 185 -3.32 -13.68 11.63
N THR A 186 -4.50 -13.20 12.03
CA THR A 186 -5.01 -13.36 13.39
C THR A 186 -5.69 -14.71 13.63
N THR A 187 -6.34 -15.30 12.63
CA THR A 187 -7.08 -16.57 12.79
C THR A 187 -6.17 -17.80 12.69
N SER A 188 -5.14 -17.75 11.83
CA SER A 188 -4.25 -18.89 11.56
C SER A 188 -2.76 -18.49 11.65
N PRO A 189 -2.29 -17.90 12.77
CA PRO A 189 -0.96 -17.28 12.85
C PRO A 189 0.20 -18.25 12.60
N ASP A 190 0.16 -19.48 13.12
CA ASP A 190 1.27 -20.42 12.95
C ASP A 190 1.41 -20.92 11.50
N LYS A 191 0.28 -21.15 10.83
CA LYS A 191 0.26 -21.51 9.40
C LYS A 191 0.81 -20.38 8.54
N MET A 192 0.35 -19.15 8.82
CA MET A 192 0.85 -17.96 8.14
C MET A 192 2.34 -17.71 8.43
N ARG A 193 2.81 -17.97 9.66
CA ARG A 193 4.23 -17.88 10.00
C ARG A 193 5.04 -18.87 9.17
N GLY A 194 4.62 -20.13 9.07
CA GLY A 194 5.30 -21.14 8.25
C GLY A 194 5.43 -20.72 6.78
N LEU A 195 4.32 -20.26 6.18
CA LEU A 195 4.31 -19.76 4.80
C LEU A 195 5.25 -18.56 4.59
N VAL A 196 5.15 -17.55 5.45
CA VAL A 196 5.88 -16.29 5.30
C VAL A 196 7.36 -16.48 5.63
N SER A 197 7.71 -17.19 6.70
CA SER A 197 9.10 -17.48 7.06
C SER A 197 9.81 -18.27 5.95
N GLY A 198 9.14 -19.28 5.37
CA GLY A 198 9.69 -20.04 4.25
C GLY A 198 9.96 -19.19 3.02
N PHE A 199 9.15 -18.17 2.76
CA PHE A 199 9.39 -17.19 1.69
C PHE A 199 10.58 -16.27 2.02
N VAL A 200 10.63 -15.72 3.24
CA VAL A 200 11.72 -14.83 3.68
C VAL A 200 13.07 -15.53 3.57
N GLU A 201 13.19 -16.77 4.06
CA GLU A 201 14.44 -17.54 3.98
C GLU A 201 14.87 -17.80 2.53
N GLN A 202 13.94 -18.09 1.63
CA GLN A 202 14.25 -18.29 0.20
C GLN A 202 14.68 -16.98 -0.47
N ALA A 203 14.04 -15.86 -0.12
CA ALA A 203 14.39 -14.54 -0.62
C ALA A 203 15.77 -14.09 -0.12
N GLU A 204 16.12 -14.39 1.13
CA GLU A 204 17.44 -14.11 1.70
C GLU A 204 18.55 -14.93 1.03
N LYS A 205 18.35 -16.23 0.82
CA LYS A 205 19.29 -17.08 0.07
C LYS A 205 19.51 -16.55 -1.35
N LEU A 206 18.42 -16.19 -2.04
CA LEU A 206 18.49 -15.60 -3.37
C LEU A 206 19.26 -14.26 -3.38
N ARG A 207 19.29 -13.53 -2.26
CA ARG A 207 20.07 -12.30 -2.09
C ARG A 207 21.55 -12.56 -1.80
N GLU A 208 21.86 -13.62 -1.06
CA GLU A 208 23.21 -13.98 -0.65
C GLU A 208 24.04 -14.64 -1.77
N ASP A 209 23.40 -15.33 -2.69
CA ASP A 209 24.09 -16.10 -3.74
C ASP A 209 24.84 -15.25 -4.79
N ASP A 210 24.83 -13.91 -4.69
CA ASP A 210 25.54 -12.90 -5.53
C ASP A 210 25.59 -13.19 -7.05
N ALA A 211 24.68 -14.03 -7.54
CA ALA A 211 24.38 -14.17 -8.95
C ALA A 211 23.49 -12.99 -9.27
N GLN A 212 23.97 -12.08 -10.14
CA GLN A 212 23.18 -11.08 -10.88
C GLN A 212 21.68 -11.43 -10.86
N ASN A 213 21.00 -10.87 -9.86
CA ASN A 213 19.75 -11.42 -9.36
C ASN A 213 18.69 -11.23 -10.44
N SER A 214 18.46 -12.27 -11.24
CA SER A 214 17.55 -12.15 -12.37
C SER A 214 16.17 -11.82 -11.82
N VAL A 215 15.59 -10.73 -12.30
CA VAL A 215 14.19 -10.36 -12.00
C VAL A 215 13.29 -11.59 -12.11
N ALA A 216 13.57 -12.47 -13.08
CA ALA A 216 12.93 -13.77 -13.26
C ALA A 216 12.99 -14.72 -12.05
N ALA A 217 14.10 -14.80 -11.33
CA ALA A 217 14.22 -15.67 -10.15
C ALA A 217 13.36 -15.16 -8.98
N MET A 218 13.32 -13.83 -8.78
CA MET A 218 12.44 -13.21 -7.79
C MET A 218 10.96 -13.37 -8.19
N GLU A 219 10.63 -13.19 -9.46
CA GLU A 219 9.28 -13.41 -10.01
C GLU A 219 8.84 -14.87 -9.86
N ALA A 220 9.73 -15.83 -10.13
CA ALA A 220 9.47 -17.25 -9.93
C ALA A 220 9.23 -17.59 -8.45
N LEU A 221 10.04 -17.02 -7.54
CA LEU A 221 9.87 -17.19 -6.10
C LEU A 221 8.53 -16.63 -5.63
N LEU A 222 8.15 -15.43 -6.08
CA LEU A 222 6.86 -14.81 -5.78
C LEU A 222 5.70 -15.64 -6.33
N ALA A 223 5.79 -16.10 -7.58
CA ALA A 223 4.75 -16.93 -8.21
C ALA A 223 4.52 -18.22 -7.42
N ARG A 224 5.61 -18.91 -7.03
CA ARG A 224 5.54 -20.11 -6.20
C ARG A 224 4.92 -19.83 -4.82
N PHE A 225 5.32 -18.76 -4.16
CA PHE A 225 4.75 -18.35 -2.88
C PHE A 225 3.23 -18.12 -2.98
N LEU A 226 2.78 -17.46 -4.06
CA LEU A 226 1.36 -17.23 -4.31
C LEU A 226 0.60 -18.53 -4.61
N GLU A 227 1.20 -19.48 -5.32
CA GLU A 227 0.59 -20.79 -5.60
C GLU A 227 0.49 -21.66 -4.34
N ASP A 228 1.58 -21.75 -3.57
CA ASP A 228 1.61 -22.48 -2.31
C ASP A 228 0.60 -21.86 -1.32
N GLY A 229 0.57 -20.53 -1.21
CA GLY A 229 -0.43 -19.81 -0.42
C GLY A 229 -1.86 -20.09 -0.88
N LYS A 230 -2.13 -20.11 -2.19
CA LYS A 230 -3.46 -20.48 -2.72
C LYS A 230 -3.84 -21.91 -2.37
N ARG A 231 -2.92 -22.87 -2.44
CA ARG A 231 -3.20 -24.27 -2.08
C ARG A 231 -3.52 -24.38 -0.60
N GLU A 232 -2.66 -23.84 0.24
CA GLU A 232 -2.81 -23.89 1.70
C GLU A 232 -4.09 -23.18 2.17
N LEU A 233 -4.49 -22.08 1.53
CA LEU A 233 -5.66 -21.29 1.97
C LEU A 233 -6.98 -21.73 1.34
N LYS A 234 -6.97 -22.50 0.24
CA LYS A 234 -8.20 -23.05 -0.37
C LYS A 234 -8.93 -24.04 0.54
N ASP A 235 -8.20 -24.71 1.42
CA ASP A 235 -8.79 -25.69 2.34
C ASP A 235 -9.68 -25.02 3.43
N GLU A 236 -9.58 -23.69 3.63
CA GLU A 236 -10.39 -22.93 4.60
C GLU A 236 -11.71 -22.38 4.03
N ASP A 237 -11.75 -21.99 2.74
CA ASP A 237 -12.98 -21.44 2.12
C ASP A 237 -14.03 -22.54 1.83
N THR A 238 -13.71 -23.82 2.04
CA THR A 238 -14.65 -24.97 1.95
C THR A 238 -15.45 -25.24 3.23
N PHE A 239 -15.17 -24.52 4.32
CA PHE A 239 -15.86 -24.66 5.60
C PHE A 239 -16.24 -23.28 6.20
N GLN A 240 -17.00 -22.48 5.45
CA GLN A 240 -17.81 -21.38 5.99
C GLN A 240 -19.19 -21.35 5.32
#